data_AF-A0AAU0SCH3-F1
#
_entry.id   AF-A0AAU0SCH3-F1
#
_cell.length_a   1.000
_cell.length_b   1.000
_cell.length_c   1.000
_cell.angle_alpha   90.00
_cell.angle_beta   90.00
_cell.angle_gamma   90.00
#
_symmetry.space_group_name_H-M   'P 1'
#
loop_
_entity.id
_entity.type
_entity.pdbx_description
1 polymer ?
#
loop_
_entity_poly.entity_id
_entity_poly.type
_entity_poly.pdbx_seq_one_letter_code
_entity_poly.pdbx_strand_id
1 'polypeptide(L)'
;MSNIAGKAYAMNVITPIRWYTAWLNKLFFWVALKRPSTLLGLSTLSLIHYARWTIIGPRQFPHLSPQQPRENLRYAYMLFFSNFNGSWDQYVDSFTFAIPGGLDLFWKWNLRYSKSVALTPFHDYIQYNQLETIHYYNAYPLATSNDIKAAQNVKDKLIAFDHLAEQGSDEQFMQRYRGLLRGLQHDLGSMHPTPIISMSAYQVEKRERWHAEQKQHDTTANSLNKEHEHG
;
A
#
# COMPACT_ATOMS: atom_id res chain seq x y z
N MET A 1 -10.11 -10.84 -9.90
CA MET A 1 -10.71 -9.57 -9.41
C MET A 1 -9.55 -8.68 -9.01
N SER A 2 -9.62 -7.38 -9.27
CA SER A 2 -8.46 -6.50 -9.00
C SER A 2 -8.16 -6.40 -7.51
N ASN A 3 -6.87 -6.22 -7.17
CA ASN A 3 -6.39 -5.78 -5.85
C ASN A 3 -6.94 -4.40 -5.42
N ILE A 4 -8.01 -3.90 -6.02
CA ILE A 4 -8.49 -2.53 -5.93
C ILE A 4 -9.95 -2.54 -5.50
N ALA A 5 -10.26 -1.69 -4.52
CA ALA A 5 -11.61 -1.33 -4.12
C ALA A 5 -11.70 0.21 -4.05
N GLY A 6 -12.17 0.82 -5.14
CA GLY A 6 -12.29 2.27 -5.31
C GLY A 6 -10.94 3.00 -5.19
N LYS A 7 -10.70 3.70 -4.07
CA LYS A 7 -9.47 4.43 -3.73
C LYS A 7 -8.43 3.59 -2.98
N ALA A 8 -8.76 2.36 -2.58
CA ALA A 8 -7.87 1.49 -1.83
C ALA A 8 -7.27 0.36 -2.68
N TYR A 9 -6.01 0.03 -2.43
CA TYR A 9 -5.32 -1.13 -2.95
C TYR A 9 -4.99 -2.11 -1.82
N ALA A 10 -5.19 -3.41 -2.07
CA ALA A 10 -4.85 -4.51 -1.19
C ALA A 10 -3.64 -5.28 -1.69
N MET A 11 -2.66 -5.45 -0.82
CA MET A 11 -1.40 -6.11 -1.10
C MET A 11 -1.20 -7.30 -0.17
N ASN A 12 -0.92 -8.46 -0.76
CA ASN A 12 -0.62 -9.70 -0.06
C ASN A 12 0.73 -10.22 -0.53
N VAL A 13 1.70 -10.35 0.37
CA VAL A 13 3.04 -10.84 0.06
C VAL A 13 3.36 -12.04 0.96
N ILE A 14 3.88 -13.10 0.37
CA ILE A 14 4.34 -14.28 1.10
C ILE A 14 5.84 -14.48 0.84
N THR A 15 6.65 -14.38 1.88
CA THR A 15 8.10 -14.58 1.79
C THR A 15 8.56 -15.74 2.67
N PRO A 16 9.38 -16.67 2.14
CA PRO A 16 9.92 -17.76 2.93
C PRO A 16 11.08 -17.31 3.82
N ILE A 17 11.06 -17.78 5.07
CA ILE A 17 12.12 -17.60 6.06
C ILE A 17 12.70 -18.96 6.42
N ARG A 18 14.02 -19.04 6.59
CA ARG A 18 14.63 -20.26 7.14
C ARG A 18 14.06 -20.52 8.54
N TRP A 19 13.54 -21.72 8.79
CA TRP A 19 12.80 -21.99 10.04
C TRP A 19 13.61 -21.67 11.30
N TYR A 20 14.93 -21.86 11.25
CA TYR A 20 15.85 -21.59 12.36
C TYR A 20 16.19 -20.10 12.56
N THR A 21 15.87 -19.22 11.61
CA THR A 21 15.98 -17.75 11.77
C THR A 21 14.64 -17.08 12.04
N ALA A 22 13.51 -17.77 11.86
CA ALA A 22 12.17 -17.21 12.02
C ALA A 22 11.92 -16.63 13.43
N TRP A 23 12.55 -17.19 14.47
CA TRP A 23 12.45 -16.67 15.83
C TRP A 23 13.13 -15.29 15.99
N LEU A 24 14.18 -14.99 15.22
CA LEU A 24 14.82 -13.66 15.22
C LEU A 24 13.84 -12.61 14.69
N ASN A 25 13.14 -12.89 13.58
CA ASN A 25 12.10 -11.99 13.08
C ASN A 25 11.01 -11.76 14.13
N LYS A 26 10.53 -12.82 14.80
CA LYS A 26 9.53 -12.70 15.87
C LYS A 26 10.02 -11.80 17.01
N LEU A 27 11.29 -11.93 17.41
CA LEU A 27 11.92 -11.08 18.41
C LEU A 27 11.96 -9.61 17.95
N PHE A 28 12.37 -9.34 16.71
CA PHE A 28 12.40 -7.98 16.17
C PHE A 28 11.00 -7.36 16.09
N PHE A 29 9.98 -8.10 15.65
CA PHE A 29 8.60 -7.63 15.68
C PHE A 29 8.12 -7.33 17.10
N TRP A 30 8.44 -8.19 18.07
CA TRP A 30 8.11 -7.95 19.48
C TRP A 30 8.78 -6.68 20.01
N VAL A 31 10.06 -6.44 19.71
CA VAL A 31 10.76 -5.21 20.09
C VAL A 31 10.17 -3.99 19.40
N ALA A 32 9.85 -4.06 18.10
CA ALA A 32 9.23 -2.97 17.36
C ALA A 32 7.87 -2.58 17.95
N LEU A 33 7.05 -3.57 18.36
CA LEU A 33 5.78 -3.32 19.05
C LEU A 33 5.96 -2.63 20.41
N LYS A 34 7.08 -2.86 21.10
CA LYS A 34 7.41 -2.20 22.38
C LYS A 34 8.08 -0.84 22.21
N ARG A 35 8.57 -0.52 21.01
CA ARG A 35 9.26 0.75 20.69
C ARG A 35 8.59 1.44 19.50
N PRO A 36 7.50 2.20 19.73
CA PRO A 36 6.70 2.83 18.67
C PRO A 36 7.51 3.77 17.76
N SER A 37 8.63 4.31 18.24
CA SER A 37 9.53 5.16 17.46
C SER A 37 10.08 4.50 16.19
N THR A 38 10.19 3.16 16.19
CA THR A 38 10.62 2.38 15.02
C THR A 38 9.60 2.34 13.89
N LEU A 39 8.34 2.73 14.17
CA LEU A 39 7.23 2.75 13.22
C LEU A 39 6.75 4.17 12.88
N LEU A 40 7.36 5.21 13.46
CA LEU A 40 6.94 6.60 13.26
C LEU A 40 6.97 7.02 11.79
N GLY A 41 7.99 6.59 11.03
CA GLY A 41 8.08 6.87 9.59
C GLY A 41 6.92 6.32 8.75
N LEU A 42 6.30 5.21 9.19
CA LEU A 42 5.12 4.63 8.54
C LEU A 42 3.85 5.42 8.86
N SER A 43 3.76 5.96 10.08
CA SER A 43 2.61 6.79 10.48
C SER A 43 2.59 8.13 9.73
N THR A 44 3.76 8.69 9.42
CA THR A 44 3.88 9.99 8.74
C THR A 44 3.47 9.96 7.26
N LEU A 45 3.48 8.78 6.63
CA LEU A 45 3.05 8.62 5.24
C LEU A 45 1.53 8.77 5.06
N SER A 46 0.73 8.58 6.12
CA SER A 46 -0.75 8.70 6.17
C SER A 46 -1.58 7.88 5.16
N LEU A 47 -0.94 7.24 4.19
CA LEU A 47 -1.54 6.47 3.10
C LEU A 47 -1.97 5.04 3.48
N ILE A 48 -1.43 4.51 4.57
CA ILE A 48 -1.66 3.13 5.01
C ILE A 48 -2.93 3.08 5.85
N HIS A 49 -3.88 2.23 5.48
CA HIS A 49 -5.08 1.94 6.28
C HIS A 49 -4.74 0.93 7.37
N TYR A 50 -4.06 -0.13 6.95
CA TYR A 50 -3.69 -1.25 7.79
C TYR A 50 -2.49 -1.98 7.21
N ALA A 51 -1.61 -2.48 8.08
CA ALA A 51 -0.50 -3.34 7.71
C ALA A 51 -0.31 -4.40 8.79
N ARG A 52 -0.09 -5.65 8.39
CA ARG A 52 0.10 -6.79 9.29
C ARG A 52 1.16 -7.74 8.78
N TRP A 53 2.06 -8.11 9.67
CA TRP A 53 3.00 -9.21 9.48
C TRP A 53 2.56 -10.40 10.32
N THR A 54 2.60 -11.60 9.74
CA THR A 54 2.29 -12.85 10.44
C THR A 54 3.27 -13.92 10.02
N ILE A 55 3.93 -14.58 10.97
CA ILE A 55 4.91 -15.63 10.70
C ILE A 55 4.32 -16.98 11.09
N ILE A 56 4.14 -17.85 10.09
CA ILE A 56 3.63 -19.22 10.25
C ILE A 56 4.81 -20.18 10.13
N GLY A 57 5.08 -20.94 11.20
CA GLY A 57 6.11 -21.98 11.18
C GLY A 57 5.71 -23.17 10.30
N PRO A 58 6.67 -24.02 9.87
CA PRO A 58 6.42 -25.14 8.96
C PRO A 58 5.40 -26.15 9.49
N ARG A 59 5.25 -26.27 10.82
CA ARG A 59 4.29 -27.16 11.49
C ARG A 59 3.07 -26.42 12.08
N GLN A 60 2.86 -25.16 11.70
CA GLN A 60 1.81 -24.30 12.26
C GLN A 60 0.70 -23.98 11.25
N PHE A 61 0.74 -24.60 10.06
CA PHE A 61 -0.34 -24.47 9.09
C PHE A 61 -1.61 -25.17 9.58
N PRO A 62 -2.80 -24.66 9.22
CA PRO A 62 -4.07 -25.25 9.65
C PRO A 62 -4.19 -26.72 9.25
N HIS A 63 -4.55 -27.55 10.22
CA HIS A 63 -4.88 -28.97 10.04
C HIS A 63 -6.27 -29.20 10.64
N LEU A 64 -7.29 -28.95 9.82
CA LEU A 64 -8.69 -28.80 10.24
C LEU A 64 -9.43 -30.13 10.41
N SER A 65 -8.85 -31.24 9.94
CA SER A 65 -9.44 -32.58 10.00
C SER A 65 -8.35 -33.64 10.11
N PRO A 66 -8.57 -34.77 10.83
CA PRO A 66 -7.64 -35.90 10.85
C PRO A 66 -7.37 -36.53 9.47
N GLN A 67 -8.29 -36.34 8.51
CA GLN A 67 -8.15 -36.83 7.14
C GLN A 67 -7.33 -35.89 6.25
N GLN A 68 -7.10 -34.64 6.68
CA GLN A 68 -6.28 -33.69 5.94
C GLN A 68 -4.80 -34.11 6.04
N PRO A 69 -4.08 -34.28 4.92
CA PRO A 69 -2.64 -34.51 4.99
C PRO A 69 -1.95 -33.30 5.62
N ARG A 70 -0.94 -33.55 6.46
CA ARG A 70 -0.11 -32.47 7.01
C ARG A 70 0.83 -31.93 5.94
N GLU A 71 0.95 -30.62 5.89
CA GLU A 71 1.90 -29.94 5.02
C GLU A 71 3.34 -30.32 5.38
N ASN A 72 4.16 -30.64 4.37
CA ASN A 72 5.59 -30.90 4.53
C ASN A 72 6.41 -29.70 4.04
N LEU A 73 6.49 -28.67 4.88
CA LEU A 73 7.13 -27.40 4.54
C LEU A 73 8.56 -27.30 5.10
N ARG A 74 9.50 -26.88 4.25
CA ARG A 74 10.90 -26.65 4.64
C ARG A 74 11.13 -25.32 5.35
N TYR A 75 10.27 -24.33 5.09
CA TYR A 75 10.44 -22.96 5.54
C TYR A 75 9.33 -22.53 6.50
N ALA A 76 9.61 -21.52 7.31
CA ALA A 76 8.56 -20.69 7.86
C ALA A 76 8.13 -19.67 6.81
N TYR A 77 6.91 -19.16 6.87
CA TYR A 77 6.39 -18.20 5.92
C TYR A 77 5.96 -16.94 6.62
N MET A 78 6.44 -15.80 6.14
CA MET A 78 5.98 -14.49 6.56
C MET A 78 4.94 -13.99 5.57
N LEU A 79 3.74 -13.79 6.08
CA LEU A 79 2.64 -13.18 5.38
C LEU A 79 2.64 -11.70 5.75
N PHE A 80 2.74 -10.85 4.74
CA PHE A 80 2.55 -9.41 4.86
C PHE A 80 1.28 -9.02 4.12
N PHE A 81 0.36 -8.39 4.84
CA PHE A 81 -0.88 -7.85 4.30
C PHE A 81 -0.94 -6.35 4.53
N SER A 82 -1.29 -5.58 3.52
CA SER A 82 -1.57 -4.16 3.70
C SER A 82 -2.64 -3.62 2.77
N ASN A 83 -3.41 -2.67 3.28
CA ASN A 83 -4.36 -1.86 2.53
C ASN A 83 -3.92 -0.39 2.57
N PHE A 84 -3.96 0.30 1.43
CA PHE A 84 -3.47 1.67 1.32
C PHE A 84 -4.13 2.46 0.19
N ASN A 85 -3.95 3.78 0.22
CA ASN A 85 -4.28 4.67 -0.90
C ASN A 85 -3.04 4.93 -1.78
N GLY A 86 -3.27 5.10 -3.08
CA GLY A 86 -2.23 5.37 -4.07
C GLY A 86 -1.93 4.17 -4.98
N SER A 87 -0.98 4.34 -5.90
CA SER A 87 -0.53 3.25 -6.77
C SER A 87 0.39 2.29 -6.02
N TRP A 88 0.57 1.09 -6.59
CA TRP A 88 1.51 0.10 -6.05
C TRP A 88 2.93 0.66 -5.97
N ASP A 89 3.42 1.33 -7.03
CA ASP A 89 4.77 1.91 -7.04
C ASP A 89 4.92 3.01 -5.96
N GLN A 90 3.95 3.93 -5.88
CA GLN A 90 3.96 4.99 -4.85
C GLN A 90 4.04 4.42 -3.44
N TYR A 91 3.36 3.30 -3.19
CA TYR A 91 3.40 2.62 -1.92
C TYR A 91 4.75 1.97 -1.65
N VAL A 92 5.28 1.18 -2.58
CA VAL A 92 6.57 0.48 -2.39
C VAL A 92 7.71 1.50 -2.25
N ASP A 93 7.70 2.56 -3.05
CA ASP A 93 8.61 3.71 -2.95
C ASP A 93 8.53 4.35 -1.57
N SER A 94 7.31 4.66 -1.12
CA SER A 94 7.07 5.27 0.19
C SER A 94 7.64 4.42 1.33
N PHE A 95 7.50 3.10 1.26
CA PHE A 95 8.09 2.19 2.24
C PHE A 95 9.62 2.23 2.24
N THR A 96 10.23 2.23 1.05
CA THR A 96 11.68 2.34 0.87
C THR A 96 12.23 3.63 1.45
N PHE A 97 11.57 4.76 1.19
CA PHE A 97 12.04 6.08 1.64
C PHE A 97 11.75 6.37 3.11
N ALA A 98 10.59 5.98 3.62
CA ALA A 98 10.18 6.36 4.98
C ALA A 98 10.86 5.53 6.07
N ILE A 99 11.15 4.25 5.82
CA ILE A 99 11.86 3.40 6.79
C ILE A 99 12.86 2.42 6.13
N PRO A 100 13.93 2.91 5.48
CA PRO A 100 14.91 2.05 4.83
C PRO A 100 15.53 1.02 5.79
N GLY A 101 15.87 1.44 7.02
CA GLY A 101 16.44 0.55 8.04
C GLY A 101 15.44 -0.42 8.70
N GLY A 102 14.15 -0.08 8.71
CA GLY A 102 13.10 -0.90 9.33
C GLY A 102 12.55 -1.97 8.37
N LEU A 103 12.51 -1.69 7.07
CA LEU A 103 12.25 -2.72 6.05
C LEU A 103 13.29 -3.85 6.11
N ASP A 104 14.57 -3.49 6.19
CA ASP A 104 15.64 -4.46 6.38
C ASP A 104 15.45 -5.25 7.68
N LEU A 105 15.02 -4.61 8.77
CA LEU A 105 14.73 -5.31 10.02
C LEU A 105 13.70 -6.44 9.84
N PHE A 106 12.66 -6.22 9.03
CA PHE A 106 11.58 -7.17 8.82
C PHE A 106 11.92 -8.24 7.77
N TRP A 107 12.64 -7.89 6.69
CA TRP A 107 12.90 -8.81 5.58
C TRP A 107 14.30 -9.42 5.52
N LYS A 108 15.29 -8.94 6.28
CA LYS A 108 16.71 -9.39 6.20
C LYS A 108 16.92 -10.91 6.21
N TRP A 109 16.11 -11.66 6.95
CA TRP A 109 16.25 -13.12 7.05
C TRP A 109 15.35 -13.91 6.10
N ASN A 110 14.62 -13.23 5.23
CA ASN A 110 13.83 -13.86 4.18
C ASN A 110 14.76 -14.30 3.05
N LEU A 111 14.41 -15.41 2.42
CA LEU A 111 15.23 -16.00 1.37
C LEU A 111 15.31 -15.03 0.18
N ARG A 112 16.53 -14.81 -0.32
CA ARG A 112 16.82 -13.97 -1.50
C ARG A 112 16.41 -12.50 -1.37
N TYR A 113 16.19 -12.00 -0.15
CA TYR A 113 15.97 -10.58 0.06
C TYR A 113 17.21 -9.75 -0.33
N SER A 114 17.03 -8.75 -1.18
CA SER A 114 18.09 -7.98 -1.84
C SER A 114 18.49 -6.69 -1.11
N LYS A 115 17.99 -6.47 0.13
CA LYS A 115 18.05 -5.21 0.89
C LYS A 115 17.14 -4.10 0.33
N SER A 116 16.71 -3.18 1.19
CA SER A 116 15.72 -2.14 0.88
C SER A 116 16.26 -0.96 0.06
N VAL A 117 17.58 -0.76 0.03
CA VAL A 117 18.19 0.49 -0.49
C VAL A 117 18.17 0.57 -2.02
N ALA A 118 18.25 -0.56 -2.72
CA ALA A 118 18.12 -0.57 -4.17
C ALA A 118 16.62 -0.73 -4.51
N LEU A 119 16.01 0.35 -5.00
CA LEU A 119 14.57 0.43 -5.26
C LEU A 119 14.11 -0.68 -6.22
N THR A 120 14.76 -0.82 -7.38
CA THR A 120 14.36 -1.83 -8.39
C THR A 120 14.46 -3.27 -7.87
N PRO A 121 15.58 -3.73 -7.26
CA PRO A 121 15.63 -5.08 -6.68
C PRO A 121 14.57 -5.35 -5.61
N PHE A 122 14.24 -4.36 -4.78
CA PHE A 122 13.18 -4.51 -3.80
C PHE A 122 11.79 -4.60 -4.45
N HIS A 123 11.52 -3.80 -5.47
CA HIS A 123 10.27 -3.89 -6.26
C HIS A 123 10.13 -5.27 -6.88
N ASP A 124 11.17 -5.76 -7.56
CA ASP A 124 11.17 -7.10 -8.18
C ASP A 124 10.95 -8.20 -7.14
N TYR A 125 11.59 -8.08 -5.97
CA TYR A 125 11.41 -9.02 -4.87
C TYR A 125 9.98 -9.03 -4.35
N ILE A 126 9.38 -7.87 -4.10
CA ILE A 126 8.00 -7.77 -3.63
C ILE A 126 7.02 -8.27 -4.68
N GLN A 127 7.20 -7.86 -5.94
CA GLN A 127 6.37 -8.29 -7.05
C GLN A 127 6.40 -9.80 -7.25
N TYR A 128 7.57 -10.42 -7.17
CA TYR A 128 7.73 -11.88 -7.28
C TYR A 128 7.01 -12.65 -6.17
N ASN A 129 6.98 -12.09 -4.95
CA ASN A 129 6.39 -12.74 -3.78
C ASN A 129 4.93 -12.31 -3.52
N GLN A 130 4.37 -11.42 -4.36
CA GLN A 130 3.01 -10.94 -4.20
C GLN A 130 1.99 -11.94 -4.78
N LEU A 131 0.92 -12.17 -4.03
CA LEU A 131 -0.23 -12.94 -4.49
C LEU A 131 -1.34 -12.02 -5.01
N GLU A 132 -2.05 -12.47 -6.04
CA GLU A 132 -3.27 -11.81 -6.49
C GLU A 132 -4.38 -11.97 -5.43
N THR A 133 -5.03 -10.87 -5.06
CA THR A 133 -6.12 -10.87 -4.11
C THR A 133 -7.41 -11.25 -4.81
N ILE A 134 -7.89 -12.47 -4.57
CA ILE A 134 -9.11 -13.00 -5.19
C ILE A 134 -10.38 -12.30 -4.70
N HIS A 135 -10.39 -11.82 -3.45
CA HIS A 135 -11.51 -11.14 -2.84
C HIS A 135 -11.02 -10.05 -1.88
N TYR A 136 -11.39 -8.80 -2.16
CA TYR A 136 -11.06 -7.67 -1.30
C TYR A 136 -12.33 -6.87 -0.99
N TYR A 137 -12.65 -6.76 0.30
CA TYR A 137 -13.75 -5.95 0.79
C TYR A 137 -13.20 -4.70 1.49
N ASN A 138 -13.76 -3.55 1.12
CA ASN A 138 -13.55 -2.28 1.80
C ASN A 138 -14.92 -1.65 2.08
N ALA A 139 -15.18 -1.28 3.33
CA ALA A 139 -16.44 -0.65 3.73
C ALA A 139 -16.64 0.74 3.13
N TYR A 140 -15.56 1.45 2.83
CA TYR A 140 -15.58 2.80 2.25
C TYR A 140 -14.70 2.85 1.00
N PRO A 141 -15.09 2.18 -0.10
CA PRO A 141 -14.26 2.08 -1.29
C PRO A 141 -13.98 3.45 -1.90
N LEU A 142 -14.86 4.45 -1.73
CA LEU A 142 -14.68 5.79 -2.28
C LEU A 142 -13.91 6.76 -1.36
N ALA A 143 -13.40 6.26 -0.23
CA ALA A 143 -12.73 7.09 0.78
C ALA A 143 -11.26 6.66 0.98
N THR A 144 -10.41 7.64 1.21
CA THR A 144 -9.07 7.43 1.78
C THR A 144 -9.13 7.31 3.31
N SER A 145 -8.04 6.83 3.92
CA SER A 145 -7.88 6.88 5.39
C SER A 145 -8.02 8.31 5.92
N ASN A 146 -7.53 9.29 5.16
CA ASN A 146 -7.60 10.70 5.49
C ASN A 146 -9.02 11.25 5.31
N ASP A 147 -9.76 10.82 4.28
CA ASP A 147 -11.18 11.21 4.09
C ASP A 147 -12.03 10.74 5.28
N ILE A 148 -11.78 9.54 5.82
CA ILE A 148 -12.50 9.03 6.99
C ILE A 148 -12.18 9.86 8.24
N LYS A 149 -10.91 10.21 8.47
CA LYS A 149 -10.49 11.06 9.60
C LYS A 149 -11.07 12.48 9.49
N ALA A 150 -11.05 13.03 8.28
CA ALA A 150 -11.64 14.33 7.97
C ALA A 150 -13.15 14.32 8.23
N ALA A 151 -13.87 13.29 7.78
CA ALA A 151 -15.30 13.14 8.05
C ALA A 151 -15.64 13.04 9.54
N GLN A 152 -14.80 12.36 10.34
CA GLN A 152 -14.93 12.36 11.80
C GLN A 152 -14.77 13.76 12.38
N ASN A 153 -13.73 14.51 11.97
CA ASN A 153 -13.53 15.88 12.42
C ASN A 153 -14.71 16.80 12.03
N VAL A 154 -15.19 16.71 10.79
CA VAL A 154 -16.37 17.47 10.32
C VAL A 154 -17.58 17.19 11.20
N LYS A 155 -17.86 15.90 11.48
CA LYS A 155 -18.97 15.51 12.34
C LYS A 155 -18.84 16.10 13.74
N ASP A 156 -17.68 15.96 14.37
CA ASP A 156 -17.45 16.43 15.74
C ASP A 156 -17.58 17.95 15.83
N LYS A 157 -17.03 18.69 14.87
CA LYS A 157 -17.14 20.15 14.81
C LYS A 157 -18.56 20.64 14.53
N LEU A 158 -19.31 19.92 13.69
CA LEU A 158 -20.70 20.25 13.42
C LEU A 158 -21.59 20.03 14.64
N ILE A 159 -21.42 18.92 15.36
CA ILE A 159 -22.14 18.65 16.62
C ILE A 159 -21.80 19.73 17.66
N ALA A 160 -20.53 20.10 17.81
CA ALA A 160 -20.12 21.16 18.72
C ALA A 160 -20.69 22.53 18.34
N PHE A 161 -20.81 22.82 17.04
CA PHE A 161 -21.43 24.04 16.54
C PHE A 161 -22.92 24.08 16.82
N ASP A 162 -23.63 22.97 16.63
CA ASP A 162 -25.09 22.85 16.86
C ASP A 162 -25.48 23.25 18.29
N HIS A 163 -24.72 22.82 19.30
CA HIS A 163 -24.94 23.21 20.70
C HIS A 163 -24.86 24.73 20.96
N LEU A 164 -24.19 25.48 20.10
CA LEU A 164 -24.02 26.93 20.20
C LEU A 164 -24.81 27.69 19.14
N ALA A 165 -25.53 26.99 18.26
CA ALA A 165 -26.18 27.57 17.09
C ALA A 165 -27.29 28.54 17.49
N GLU A 166 -28.10 28.17 18.49
CA GLU A 166 -29.25 28.97 18.97
C GLU A 166 -28.84 30.11 19.92
N GLN A 167 -27.56 30.22 20.29
CA GLN A 167 -27.12 31.22 21.27
C GLN A 167 -26.75 32.56 20.63
N GLY A 168 -27.39 33.65 21.03
CA GLY A 168 -27.00 35.00 20.59
C GLY A 168 -27.73 35.48 19.34
N SER A 169 -27.20 36.52 18.67
CA SER A 169 -27.84 37.14 17.50
C SER A 169 -27.46 36.45 16.18
N ASP A 170 -28.23 36.75 15.12
CA ASP A 170 -27.97 36.27 13.75
C ASP A 170 -26.56 36.62 13.27
N GLU A 171 -26.03 37.81 13.61
CA GLU A 171 -24.67 38.20 13.28
C GLU A 171 -23.63 37.32 13.98
N GLN A 172 -23.87 36.98 15.25
CA GLN A 172 -22.99 36.11 16.03
C GLN A 172 -23.02 34.68 15.50
N PHE A 173 -24.20 34.19 15.09
CA PHE A 173 -24.34 32.92 14.39
C PHE A 173 -23.49 32.92 13.10
N MET A 174 -23.66 33.94 12.26
CA MET A 174 -22.94 34.05 11.00
C MET A 174 -21.41 34.12 11.19
N GLN A 175 -20.95 34.81 12.24
CA GLN A 175 -19.53 34.85 12.60
C GLN A 175 -19.01 33.46 12.99
N ARG A 176 -19.74 32.71 13.83
CA ARG A 176 -19.37 31.34 14.24
C ARG A 176 -19.41 30.38 13.06
N TYR A 177 -20.42 30.48 12.19
CA TYR A 177 -20.55 29.65 11.00
C TYR A 177 -19.38 29.84 10.03
N ARG A 178 -18.97 31.10 9.77
CA ARG A 178 -17.76 31.40 8.98
C ARG A 178 -16.48 30.89 9.66
N GLY A 179 -16.44 30.90 10.99
CA GLY A 179 -15.36 30.27 11.76
C GLY A 179 -15.28 28.76 11.52
N LEU A 180 -16.42 28.08 11.62
CA LEU A 180 -16.56 26.64 11.36
C LEU A 180 -16.08 26.29 9.94
N LEU A 181 -16.61 26.96 8.92
CA LEU A 181 -16.26 26.70 7.52
C LEU A 181 -14.76 26.88 7.25
N ARG A 182 -14.14 27.94 7.77
CA ARG A 182 -12.69 28.15 7.65
C ARG A 182 -11.89 27.05 8.34
N GLY A 183 -12.37 26.58 9.50
CA GLY A 183 -11.73 25.49 10.23
C GLY A 183 -11.81 24.14 9.53
N LEU A 184 -12.86 23.91 8.74
CA LEU A 184 -13.13 22.63 8.05
C LEU A 184 -12.68 22.60 6.59
N GLN A 185 -12.08 23.66 6.05
CA GLN A 185 -11.77 23.76 4.62
C GLN A 185 -10.90 22.61 4.07
N HIS A 186 -10.07 22.00 4.91
CA HIS A 186 -9.19 20.88 4.53
C HIS A 186 -9.81 19.50 4.75
N ASP A 187 -11.00 19.44 5.34
CA ASP A 187 -11.67 18.19 5.72
C ASP A 187 -12.87 17.83 4.81
N LEU A 188 -13.12 18.64 3.79
CA LEU A 188 -14.20 18.43 2.81
C LEU A 188 -13.68 17.67 1.58
N GLY A 189 -13.07 16.51 1.82
CA GLY A 189 -12.49 15.65 0.78
C GLY A 189 -13.54 15.10 -0.20
N SER A 190 -13.12 14.79 -1.42
CA SER A 190 -14.01 14.29 -2.47
C SER A 190 -14.22 12.77 -2.35
N MET A 191 -15.45 12.29 -2.44
CA MET A 191 -15.80 10.86 -2.28
C MET A 191 -16.12 10.18 -3.63
N HIS A 192 -15.15 10.18 -4.55
CA HIS A 192 -15.28 9.54 -5.86
C HIS A 192 -14.13 8.55 -6.10
N PRO A 193 -14.26 7.60 -7.06
CA PRO A 193 -13.13 6.80 -7.48
C PRO A 193 -11.98 7.71 -7.95
N THR A 194 -10.80 7.55 -7.38
CA THR A 194 -9.56 8.11 -7.95
C THR A 194 -8.85 7.01 -8.73
N PRO A 195 -8.14 7.37 -9.82
CA PRO A 195 -7.40 6.37 -10.58
C PRO A 195 -6.32 5.75 -9.69
N ILE A 196 -6.54 4.50 -9.30
CA ILE A 196 -5.46 3.65 -8.81
C ILE A 196 -4.82 3.02 -10.04
N ILE A 197 -3.56 3.37 -10.31
CA ILE A 197 -2.76 2.65 -11.29
C ILE A 197 -2.54 1.25 -10.73
N SER A 198 -3.38 0.32 -11.20
CA SER A 198 -3.30 -1.09 -10.87
C SER A 198 -2.06 -1.72 -11.48
N MET A 199 -1.55 -2.82 -10.91
CA MET A 199 -0.49 -3.60 -11.56
C MET A 199 -0.87 -4.03 -12.98
N SER A 200 -2.14 -4.36 -13.22
CA SER A 200 -2.64 -4.69 -14.56
C SER A 200 -2.62 -3.48 -15.50
N ALA A 201 -3.02 -2.30 -15.04
CA ALA A 201 -2.98 -1.06 -15.82
C ALA A 201 -1.54 -0.67 -16.13
N TYR A 202 -0.65 -0.74 -15.15
CA TYR A 202 0.78 -0.56 -15.33
C TYR A 202 1.38 -1.56 -16.33
N GLN A 203 1.01 -2.85 -16.25
CA GLN A 203 1.49 -3.87 -17.20
C GLN A 203 0.94 -3.67 -18.61
N VAL A 204 -0.28 -3.16 -18.78
CA VAL A 204 -0.83 -2.77 -20.08
C VAL A 204 -0.06 -1.59 -20.61
N GLU A 205 0.07 -0.51 -19.84
CA GLU A 205 0.80 0.69 -20.23
C GLU A 205 2.27 0.41 -20.55
N LYS A 206 2.94 -0.44 -19.75
CA LYS A 206 4.31 -0.90 -20.00
C LYS A 206 4.43 -1.68 -21.31
N ARG A 207 3.45 -2.54 -21.63
CA ARG A 207 3.40 -3.25 -22.92
C ARG A 207 3.17 -2.30 -24.07
N GLU A 208 2.26 -1.33 -23.93
CA GLU A 208 2.01 -0.31 -24.95
C GLU A 208 3.25 0.53 -25.22
N ARG A 209 3.96 0.97 -24.18
CA ARG A 209 5.25 1.68 -24.30
C ARG A 209 6.30 0.83 -25.01
N TRP A 210 6.46 -0.44 -24.61
CA TRP A 210 7.39 -1.37 -25.27
C TRP A 210 7.07 -1.55 -26.76
N HIS A 211 5.79 -1.72 -27.12
CA HIS A 211 5.37 -1.82 -28.52
C HIS A 211 5.60 -0.52 -29.31
N ALA A 212 5.42 0.65 -28.68
CA ALA A 212 5.68 1.94 -29.31
C ALA A 212 7.18 2.13 -29.58
N GLU A 213 8.03 1.79 -28.61
CA GLU A 213 9.50 1.84 -28.73
C GLU A 213 10.01 0.90 -29.83
N GLN A 214 9.48 -0.33 -29.93
CA GLN A 214 9.83 -1.25 -31.00
C GLN A 214 9.43 -0.72 -32.39
N LYS A 215 8.20 -0.21 -32.53
CA LYS A 215 7.76 0.40 -33.80
C LYS A 215 8.64 1.57 -34.22
N GLN A 216 9.09 2.38 -33.25
CA GLN A 216 9.97 3.51 -33.52
C GLN A 216 11.37 3.03 -33.96
N HIS A 217 11.89 1.98 -33.33
CA HIS A 217 13.15 1.34 -33.71
C HIS A 217 13.10 0.74 -35.13
N ASP A 218 12.01 0.03 -35.47
CA ASP A 218 11.80 -0.56 -36.81
C ASP A 218 11.65 0.53 -37.89
N THR A 219 10.94 1.61 -37.58
CA THR A 219 10.78 2.74 -38.50
C THR A 219 12.12 3.43 -38.78
N THR A 220 12.94 3.60 -37.74
CA THR A 220 14.27 4.23 -37.85
C THR A 220 15.27 3.34 -38.61
N ALA A 221 15.22 2.02 -38.38
CA ALA A 221 16.04 1.07 -39.15
C ALA A 221 15.66 1.02 -40.63
N ASN A 222 14.35 1.09 -40.94
CA ASN A 222 13.86 1.10 -42.32
C ASN A 222 14.16 2.41 -43.06
N SER A 223 14.22 3.56 -42.37
CA SER A 223 14.65 4.82 -43.00
C SER A 223 16.15 4.82 -43.32
N LEU A 224 16.99 4.25 -42.47
CA LEU A 224 18.44 4.15 -42.70
C LEU A 224 18.79 3.21 -43.86
N ASN A 225 18.05 2.11 -44.03
CA ASN A 225 18.24 1.21 -45.18
C ASN A 225 17.82 1.84 -46.51
N LYS A 226 16.77 2.69 -46.52
CA LYS A 226 16.34 3.40 -47.74
C LYS A 226 17.32 4.48 -48.19
N GLU A 227 18.05 5.11 -47.27
CA GLU A 227 19.11 6.06 -47.62
C GLU A 227 20.36 5.35 -48.20
N HIS A 228 20.59 4.09 -47.82
CA HIS A 228 21.68 3.28 -48.37
C HIS A 228 21.38 2.65 -49.75
N GLU A 229 20.12 2.47 -50.14
CA GLU A 229 19.73 1.97 -51.47
C GLU A 229 19.70 3.06 -52.56
N HIS A 230 19.86 4.33 -52.18
CA HIS A 230 19.83 5.49 -53.10
C HIS A 230 21.16 6.25 -53.19
N GLY A 231 22.26 5.71 -52.67
CA GLY A 231 23.64 6.20 -52.87
C GLY A 231 24.46 5.24 -53.72
#